data_AF-E4XPC1-F1
#
_entry.id   AF-E4XPC1-F1
#
_cell.length_a   1.000
_cell.length_b   1.000
_cell.length_c   1.000
_cell.angle_alpha   90.00
_cell.angle_beta   90.00
_cell.angle_gamma   90.00
#
_symmetry.space_group_name_H-M   'P 1'
#
loop_
_entity.id
_entity.type
_entity.pdbx_description
1 polymer ?
#
loop_
_entity_poly.entity_id
_entity_poly.type
_entity_poly.pdbx_seq_one_letter_code
_entity_poly.pdbx_strand_id
1 'polypeptide(L)'
;MSHVFDPLSIRIISKLESDFRENQKIIEQLSKENDLERENWKNEMAKMREFSSKLESELDEARKSNKLLKTNSESEREKFKNKAKKMEEEIKLLKKKVGALPGMPHFWQNDNYKTDKSEARNYMKKEELKKVLQLLALGEKNVNLKFHPFYNCEVAAAGWKLEFKTAKEESGGDGYFYLTIRNKENDAKFKAIAQELNSQTGESCNKKELKSKEDEKCGERVKYKRETKNGFVNFNLTFL
;
A
#
# COMPACT_ATOMS: atom_id res chain seq x y z
N MET A 1 -114.35 14.77 28.89
CA MET A 1 -113.31 15.74 29.32
C MET A 1 -112.23 15.77 28.25
N SER A 2 -112.30 16.72 27.34
CA SER A 2 -111.26 16.97 26.33
C SER A 2 -110.13 17.74 27.01
N HIS A 3 -109.02 17.07 27.31
CA HIS A 3 -107.80 17.73 27.73
C HIS A 3 -107.28 18.57 26.56
N VAL A 4 -107.57 19.87 26.58
CA VAL A 4 -106.93 20.84 25.70
C VAL A 4 -105.51 21.00 26.22
N PHE A 5 -104.53 20.46 25.47
CA PHE A 5 -103.12 20.65 25.78
C PHE A 5 -102.78 22.15 25.72
N ASP A 6 -102.07 22.64 26.74
CA ASP A 6 -101.57 24.00 26.82
C ASP A 6 -100.66 24.31 25.60
N PRO A 7 -100.87 25.41 24.86
CA PRO A 7 -100.00 25.86 23.77
C PRO A 7 -98.50 25.85 24.08
N LEU A 8 -98.11 26.08 25.35
CA LEU A 8 -96.73 25.98 25.81
C LEU A 8 -96.18 24.54 25.71
N SER A 9 -97.00 23.53 26.03
CA SER A 9 -96.60 22.12 25.96
C SER A 9 -96.35 21.66 24.52
N ILE A 10 -97.17 22.11 23.56
CA ILE A 10 -97.01 21.77 22.13
C ILE A 10 -95.69 22.35 21.59
N ARG A 11 -95.34 23.59 21.98
CA ARG A 11 -94.08 24.24 21.55
C ARG A 11 -92.84 23.53 22.11
N ILE A 12 -92.91 23.07 23.37
CA ILE A 12 -91.82 22.32 24.01
C ILE A 12 -91.62 20.96 23.31
N ILE A 13 -92.71 20.24 23.02
CA ILE A 13 -92.65 18.94 22.33
C ILE A 13 -92.06 19.09 20.92
N SER A 14 -92.51 20.09 20.15
CA SER A 14 -91.98 20.34 18.80
C SER A 14 -90.48 20.66 18.80
N LYS A 15 -90.00 21.43 19.79
CA LYS A 15 -88.57 21.73 19.95
C LYS A 15 -87.77 20.47 20.31
N LEU A 16 -88.26 19.66 21.25
CA LEU A 16 -87.63 18.39 21.63
C LEU A 16 -87.50 17.41 20.45
N GLU A 17 -88.53 17.29 19.62
CA GLU A 17 -88.47 16.43 18.42
C GLU A 17 -87.47 16.94 17.38
N SER A 18 -87.37 18.27 17.21
CA SER A 18 -86.38 18.87 16.33
C SER A 18 -84.96 18.56 16.82
N ASP A 19 -84.70 18.78 18.11
CA ASP A 19 -83.41 18.56 18.74
C ASP A 19 -83.05 17.06 18.73
N PHE A 20 -84.03 16.17 18.90
CA PHE A 20 -83.84 14.73 18.77
C PHE A 20 -83.42 14.33 17.35
N ARG A 21 -84.11 14.86 16.32
CA ARG A 21 -83.74 14.63 14.92
C ARG A 21 -82.35 15.16 14.59
N GLU A 22 -81.98 16.31 15.14
CA GLU A 22 -80.65 16.91 14.97
C GLU A 22 -79.57 16.06 15.64
N ASN A 23 -79.78 15.64 16.89
CA ASN A 23 -78.86 14.74 17.59
C ASN A 23 -78.69 13.41 16.88
N GLN A 24 -79.77 12.86 16.29
CA GLN A 24 -79.69 11.62 15.51
C GLN A 24 -78.81 11.79 14.27
N LYS A 25 -78.90 12.93 13.57
CA LYS A 25 -78.00 13.26 12.44
C LYS A 25 -76.55 13.40 12.88
N ILE A 26 -76.30 14.05 14.01
CA ILE A 26 -74.94 14.20 14.57
C ILE A 26 -74.34 12.84 14.89
N ILE A 27 -75.10 11.94 15.54
CA ILE A 27 -74.65 10.58 15.85
C ILE A 27 -74.31 9.81 14.57
N GLU A 28 -75.13 9.92 13.52
CA GLU A 28 -74.88 9.25 12.25
C GLU A 28 -73.63 9.79 11.54
N GLN A 29 -73.40 11.11 11.57
CA GLN A 29 -72.18 11.72 11.04
C GLN A 29 -70.92 11.25 11.79
N LEU A 30 -70.95 11.29 13.13
CA LEU A 30 -69.84 10.82 13.96
C LEU A 30 -69.54 9.34 13.73
N SER A 31 -70.56 8.50 13.52
CA SER A 31 -70.37 7.08 13.18
C SER A 31 -69.63 6.93 11.85
N LYS A 32 -70.02 7.68 10.81
CA LYS A 32 -69.38 7.63 9.49
C LYS A 32 -67.94 8.14 9.54
N GLU A 33 -67.67 9.21 10.29
CA GLU A 33 -66.32 9.74 10.48
C GLU A 33 -65.42 8.74 11.20
N ASN A 34 -65.91 8.10 12.28
CA ASN A 34 -65.17 7.07 13.02
C ASN A 34 -64.87 5.84 12.15
N ASP A 35 -65.81 5.40 11.30
CA ASP A 35 -65.59 4.31 10.36
C ASP A 35 -64.52 4.66 9.32
N LEU A 36 -64.53 5.89 8.81
CA LEU A 36 -63.52 6.39 7.88
C LEU A 36 -62.13 6.49 8.53
N GLU A 37 -62.04 7.00 9.76
CA GLU A 37 -60.79 7.03 10.53
C GLU A 37 -60.24 5.63 10.77
N ARG A 38 -61.10 4.67 11.16
CA ARG A 38 -60.67 3.28 11.35
C ARG A 38 -60.11 2.68 10.07
N GLU A 39 -60.73 2.95 8.93
CA GLU A 39 -60.25 2.43 7.64
C GLU A 39 -58.93 3.09 7.22
N ASN A 40 -58.77 4.40 7.45
CA ASN A 40 -57.50 5.10 7.23
C ASN A 40 -56.38 4.52 8.10
N TRP A 41 -56.63 4.28 9.40
CA TRP A 41 -55.65 3.67 10.30
C TRP A 41 -55.26 2.26 9.88
N LYS A 42 -56.20 1.44 9.40
CA LYS A 42 -55.87 0.11 8.85
C LYS A 42 -54.96 0.22 7.63
N ASN A 43 -55.24 1.16 6.73
CA ASN A 43 -54.43 1.38 5.53
C ASN A 43 -53.02 1.87 5.86
N GLU A 44 -52.88 2.79 6.81
CA GLU A 44 -51.56 3.23 7.28
C GLU A 44 -50.78 2.11 7.97
N MET A 45 -51.44 1.31 8.81
CA MET A 45 -50.81 0.16 9.45
C MET A 45 -50.36 -0.90 8.43
N ALA A 46 -51.12 -1.11 7.35
CA ALA A 46 -50.73 -2.00 6.26
C ALA A 46 -49.46 -1.48 5.56
N LYS A 47 -49.41 -0.18 5.23
CA LYS A 47 -48.22 0.45 4.63
C LYS A 47 -46.99 0.37 5.54
N MET A 48 -47.16 0.61 6.84
CA MET A 48 -46.06 0.49 7.79
C MET A 48 -45.52 -0.94 7.90
N ARG A 49 -46.40 -1.95 7.87
CA ARG A 49 -45.97 -3.36 7.88
C ARG A 49 -45.18 -3.70 6.63
N GLU A 50 -45.66 -3.30 5.45
CA GLU A 50 -44.96 -3.53 4.20
C GLU A 50 -43.58 -2.87 4.19
N PHE A 51 -43.50 -1.60 4.64
CA PHE A 51 -42.24 -0.89 4.76
C PHE A 51 -41.28 -1.54 5.76
N SER A 52 -41.78 -1.99 6.91
CA SER A 52 -40.97 -2.71 7.91
C SER A 52 -40.39 -4.01 7.34
N SER A 53 -41.20 -4.80 6.63
CA SER A 53 -40.73 -6.03 5.98
C SER A 53 -39.67 -5.74 4.91
N LYS A 54 -39.82 -4.65 4.15
CA LYS A 54 -38.81 -4.23 3.18
C LYS A 54 -37.49 -3.85 3.86
N LEU A 55 -37.53 -3.03 4.90
CA LEU A 55 -36.33 -2.65 5.66
C LEU A 55 -35.61 -3.85 6.27
N GLU A 56 -36.35 -4.82 6.81
CA GLU A 56 -35.76 -6.05 7.36
C GLU A 56 -35.03 -6.85 6.27
N SER A 57 -35.61 -6.97 5.08
CA SER A 57 -34.98 -7.66 3.96
C SER A 57 -33.69 -6.97 3.49
N GLU A 58 -33.70 -5.64 3.34
CA GLU A 58 -32.53 -4.85 2.96
C GLU A 58 -31.42 -4.94 4.02
N LEU A 59 -31.79 -4.92 5.31
CA LEU A 59 -30.85 -5.05 6.41
C LEU A 59 -30.14 -6.41 6.41
N ASP A 60 -30.87 -7.49 6.11
CA ASP A 60 -30.28 -8.83 6.02
C ASP A 60 -29.37 -9.00 4.80
N GLU A 61 -29.70 -8.38 3.66
CA GLU A 61 -28.82 -8.32 2.49
C GLU A 61 -27.52 -7.54 2.79
N ALA A 62 -27.63 -6.39 3.47
CA ALA A 62 -26.49 -5.59 3.89
C ALA A 62 -25.59 -6.38 4.87
N ARG A 63 -26.17 -7.13 5.80
CA ARG A 63 -25.44 -8.01 6.74
C ARG A 63 -24.68 -9.11 6.00
N LYS A 64 -25.32 -9.77 5.03
CA LYS A 64 -24.67 -10.81 4.19
C LYS A 64 -23.50 -10.22 3.41
N SER A 65 -23.69 -9.06 2.79
CA SER A 65 -22.65 -8.36 2.02
C SER A 65 -21.46 -7.95 2.89
N ASN A 66 -21.72 -7.38 4.08
CA ASN A 66 -20.66 -7.03 5.03
C ASN A 66 -19.87 -8.24 5.51
N LYS A 67 -20.55 -9.37 5.76
CA LYS A 67 -19.89 -10.63 6.15
C LYS A 67 -18.94 -11.11 5.03
N LEU A 68 -19.40 -11.06 3.78
CA LEU A 68 -18.60 -11.46 2.62
C LEU A 68 -17.36 -10.56 2.45
N LEU A 69 -17.54 -9.24 2.52
CA LEU A 69 -16.44 -8.27 2.42
C LEU A 69 -15.39 -8.50 3.51
N LYS A 70 -15.83 -8.77 4.75
CA LYS A 70 -14.91 -9.08 5.86
C LYS A 70 -14.08 -10.33 5.56
N THR A 71 -14.72 -11.43 5.13
CA THR A 71 -14.00 -12.67 4.81
C THR A 71 -13.02 -12.52 3.64
N ASN A 72 -13.40 -11.77 2.60
CA ASN A 72 -12.51 -11.51 1.45
C ASN A 72 -11.29 -10.70 1.89
N SER A 73 -11.50 -9.65 2.70
CA SER A 73 -10.40 -8.81 3.20
C SER A 73 -9.42 -9.59 4.09
N GLU A 74 -9.91 -10.53 4.91
CA GLU A 74 -9.10 -11.40 5.75
C GLU A 74 -8.27 -12.38 4.90
N SER A 75 -8.87 -13.00 3.89
CA SER A 75 -8.19 -13.88 2.93
C SER A 75 -7.09 -13.14 2.15
N GLU A 76 -7.36 -11.92 1.68
CA GLU A 76 -6.35 -11.10 0.99
C GLU A 76 -5.20 -10.73 1.92
N ARG A 77 -5.48 -10.29 3.15
CA ARG A 77 -4.45 -10.00 4.15
C ARG A 77 -3.55 -11.21 4.40
N GLU A 78 -4.12 -12.40 4.52
CA GLU A 78 -3.35 -13.63 4.74
C GLU A 78 -2.49 -13.99 3.51
N LYS A 79 -3.02 -13.80 2.29
CA LYS A 79 -2.24 -13.97 1.05
C LYS A 79 -1.05 -13.01 0.99
N PHE A 80 -1.25 -11.73 1.32
CA PHE A 80 -0.16 -10.75 1.37
C PHE A 80 0.88 -11.10 2.44
N LYS A 81 0.44 -11.52 3.62
CA LYS A 81 1.33 -11.95 4.72
C LYS A 81 2.19 -13.16 4.33
N ASN A 82 1.58 -14.16 3.69
CA ASN A 82 2.31 -15.34 3.21
C ASN A 82 3.30 -15.01 2.08
N LYS A 83 2.92 -14.11 1.17
CA LYS A 83 3.83 -13.61 0.13
C LYS A 83 5.04 -12.88 0.73
N ALA A 84 4.81 -12.01 1.72
CA ALA A 84 5.87 -11.29 2.41
C ALA A 84 6.85 -12.24 3.13
N LYS A 85 6.33 -13.23 3.87
CA LYS A 85 7.17 -14.27 4.50
C LYS A 85 8.02 -15.03 3.49
N LYS A 86 7.44 -15.41 2.36
CA LYS A 86 8.17 -16.10 1.28
C LYS A 86 9.30 -15.24 0.71
N MET A 87 9.04 -13.95 0.46
CA MET A 87 10.09 -13.02 0.01
C MET A 87 11.20 -12.87 1.06
N GLU A 88 10.86 -12.77 2.34
CA GLU A 88 11.83 -12.66 3.43
C GLU A 88 12.74 -13.91 3.52
N GLU A 89 12.17 -15.10 3.39
CA GLU A 89 12.92 -16.36 3.33
C GLU A 89 13.83 -16.43 2.10
N GLU A 90 13.36 -15.97 0.94
CA GLU A 90 14.14 -15.92 -0.29
C GLU A 90 15.31 -14.94 -0.18
N ILE A 91 15.07 -13.75 0.39
CA ILE A 91 16.13 -12.77 0.72
C ILE A 91 17.15 -13.41 1.65
N LYS A 92 16.71 -14.11 2.71
CA LYS A 92 17.61 -14.77 3.67
C LYS A 92 18.45 -15.85 3.00
N LEU A 93 17.85 -16.65 2.12
CA LEU A 93 18.55 -17.69 1.36
C LEU A 93 19.55 -17.08 0.38
N LEU A 94 19.16 -16.03 -0.34
CA LEU A 94 20.04 -15.31 -1.26
C LEU A 94 21.19 -14.65 -0.51
N LYS A 95 20.94 -13.98 0.63
CA LYS A 95 21.99 -13.43 1.50
C LYS A 95 22.97 -14.52 1.94
N LYS A 96 22.48 -15.70 2.32
CA LYS A 96 23.34 -16.85 2.67
C LYS A 96 24.16 -17.32 1.46
N LYS A 97 23.54 -17.47 0.28
CA LYS A 97 24.23 -17.88 -0.95
C LYS A 97 25.28 -16.85 -1.40
N VAL A 98 24.98 -15.57 -1.25
CA VAL A 98 25.86 -14.44 -1.56
C VAL A 98 27.02 -14.40 -0.56
N GLY A 99 26.76 -14.54 0.74
CA GLY A 99 27.81 -14.55 1.77
C GLY A 99 28.66 -15.83 1.81
N ALA A 100 28.17 -16.95 1.29
CA ALA A 100 28.90 -18.23 1.23
C ALA A 100 29.83 -18.37 0.01
N LEU A 101 29.84 -17.39 -0.91
CA LEU A 101 30.74 -17.42 -2.06
C LEU A 101 32.16 -16.99 -1.66
N PRO A 102 33.20 -17.76 -2.03
CA PRO A 102 34.59 -17.38 -1.78
C PRO A 102 34.89 -16.04 -2.46
N GLY A 103 35.39 -15.08 -1.67
CA GLY A 103 35.71 -13.73 -2.14
C GLY A 103 34.59 -12.69 -2.02
N MET A 104 33.49 -12.99 -1.33
CA MET A 104 32.41 -12.03 -1.02
C MET A 104 32.32 -11.50 0.44
N PRO A 105 33.37 -11.46 1.30
CA PRO A 105 33.26 -10.74 2.59
C PRO A 105 32.91 -9.25 2.38
N HIS A 106 33.14 -8.73 1.17
CA HIS A 106 32.83 -7.37 0.70
C HIS A 106 31.35 -6.95 0.84
N PHE A 107 30.39 -7.89 0.87
CA PHE A 107 28.97 -7.54 0.87
C PHE A 107 28.45 -7.06 2.23
N TRP A 108 29.04 -7.55 3.32
CA TRP A 108 28.55 -7.34 4.69
C TRP A 108 29.66 -7.10 5.74
N GLN A 109 30.95 -7.23 5.39
CA GLN A 109 32.07 -7.14 6.34
C GLN A 109 33.07 -6.04 5.96
N ASN A 110 33.87 -5.65 6.96
CA ASN A 110 35.00 -4.73 6.80
C ASN A 110 36.19 -5.47 6.17
N ASP A 111 36.85 -4.87 5.18
CA ASP A 111 37.91 -5.47 4.34
C ASP A 111 39.26 -5.72 5.07
N ASN A 112 39.28 -5.71 6.41
CA ASN A 112 40.48 -5.85 7.24
C ASN A 112 41.09 -7.28 7.29
N TYR A 113 40.70 -8.19 6.40
CA TYR A 113 41.22 -9.56 6.37
C TYR A 113 42.61 -9.64 5.71
N LYS A 114 43.66 -9.72 6.54
CA LYS A 114 45.03 -10.07 6.14
C LYS A 114 45.16 -11.59 6.03
N THR A 115 45.04 -12.15 4.83
CA THR A 115 45.59 -13.49 4.56
C THR A 115 46.33 -13.48 3.23
N ASP A 116 47.46 -14.20 3.21
CA ASP A 116 48.46 -14.22 2.14
C ASP A 116 48.01 -15.01 0.89
N LYS A 117 46.72 -15.37 0.80
CA LYS A 117 46.11 -16.12 -0.32
C LYS A 117 44.83 -15.45 -0.80
N SER A 118 45.04 -14.36 -1.54
CA SER A 118 44.31 -13.75 -2.69
C SER A 118 42.84 -14.08 -3.08
N GLU A 119 41.97 -14.60 -2.22
CA GLU A 119 40.53 -14.73 -2.55
C GLU A 119 39.67 -13.61 -1.92
N ALA A 120 40.09 -13.08 -0.77
CA ALA A 120 39.36 -12.07 0.01
C ALA A 120 39.51 -10.62 -0.49
N ARG A 121 40.07 -10.40 -1.68
CA ARG A 121 40.33 -9.05 -2.25
C ARG A 121 39.75 -8.89 -3.64
N ASN A 122 38.71 -9.64 -3.95
CA ASN A 122 38.11 -9.61 -5.28
C ASN A 122 37.12 -8.44 -5.42
N TYR A 123 36.92 -8.02 -6.67
CA TYR A 123 35.83 -7.12 -7.04
C TYR A 123 34.62 -7.95 -7.48
N MET A 124 33.44 -7.34 -7.53
CA MET A 124 32.24 -8.05 -7.94
C MET A 124 32.25 -8.40 -9.43
N LYS A 125 32.04 -9.68 -9.74
CA LYS A 125 31.84 -10.18 -11.11
C LYS A 125 30.39 -9.99 -11.54
N LYS A 126 30.13 -10.09 -12.85
CA LYS A 126 28.80 -9.92 -13.44
C LYS A 126 27.72 -10.80 -12.79
N GLU A 127 28.02 -12.07 -12.48
CA GLU A 127 27.05 -12.97 -11.85
C GLU A 127 26.70 -12.59 -10.41
N GLU A 128 27.62 -11.97 -9.69
CA GLU A 128 27.38 -11.46 -8.33
C GLU A 128 26.52 -10.20 -8.41
N LEU A 129 26.82 -9.29 -9.34
CA LEU A 129 26.01 -8.11 -9.62
C LEU A 129 24.56 -8.47 -10.00
N LYS A 130 24.34 -9.53 -10.79
CA LYS A 130 22.99 -10.04 -11.09
C LYS A 130 22.23 -10.44 -9.83
N LYS A 131 22.90 -11.07 -8.85
CA LYS A 131 22.28 -11.43 -7.56
C LYS A 131 21.95 -10.20 -6.73
N VAL A 132 22.78 -9.15 -6.78
CA VAL A 132 22.44 -7.87 -6.14
C VAL A 132 21.17 -7.28 -6.74
N LEU A 133 21.06 -7.26 -8.07
CA LEU A 133 19.86 -6.78 -8.74
C LEU A 133 18.61 -7.62 -8.39
N GLN A 134 18.77 -8.93 -8.18
CA GLN A 134 17.68 -9.78 -7.65
C GLN A 134 17.30 -9.41 -6.21
N LEU A 135 18.26 -9.11 -5.34
CA LEU A 135 17.97 -8.63 -3.98
C LEU A 135 17.21 -7.30 -4.01
N LEU A 136 17.59 -6.37 -4.89
CA LEU A 136 16.86 -5.11 -5.10
C LEU A 136 15.43 -5.37 -5.59
N ALA A 137 15.24 -6.31 -6.52
CA ALA A 137 13.90 -6.71 -7.00
C ALA A 137 13.03 -7.34 -5.91
N LEU A 138 13.64 -7.97 -4.91
CA LEU A 138 12.95 -8.52 -3.74
C LEU A 138 12.70 -7.47 -2.64
N GLY A 139 13.15 -6.23 -2.83
CA GLY A 139 12.92 -5.12 -1.90
C GLY A 139 14.04 -4.87 -0.89
N GLU A 140 15.22 -5.47 -1.06
CA GLU A 140 16.40 -5.07 -0.28
C GLU A 140 16.75 -3.60 -0.58
N LYS A 141 16.89 -2.80 0.47
CA LYS A 141 17.17 -1.36 0.34
C LYS A 141 18.66 -1.04 0.50
N ASN A 142 19.42 -1.91 1.13
CA ASN A 142 20.83 -1.68 1.43
C ASN A 142 21.70 -2.69 0.71
N VAL A 143 22.61 -2.21 -0.12
CA VAL A 143 23.54 -3.07 -0.87
C VAL A 143 24.94 -2.46 -0.86
N ASN A 144 25.96 -3.31 -0.72
CA ASN A 144 27.35 -2.92 -0.89
C ASN A 144 27.82 -3.35 -2.28
N LEU A 145 28.58 -2.51 -2.97
CA LEU A 145 29.12 -2.80 -4.29
C LEU A 145 30.61 -2.43 -4.37
N LYS A 146 31.46 -3.40 -4.69
CA LYS A 146 32.91 -3.21 -4.81
C LYS A 146 33.37 -3.45 -6.24
N PHE A 147 34.08 -2.47 -6.81
CA PHE A 147 34.58 -2.51 -8.19
C PHE A 147 36.09 -2.34 -8.27
N HIS A 148 36.68 -2.98 -9.27
CA HIS A 148 38.09 -2.79 -9.63
C HIS A 148 38.24 -1.52 -10.49
N PRO A 149 39.30 -0.71 -10.28
CA PRO A 149 39.45 0.59 -10.94
C PRO A 149 39.80 0.50 -12.44
N PHE A 150 39.76 -0.68 -13.04
CA PHE A 150 40.01 -0.90 -14.48
C PHE A 150 38.81 -1.53 -15.18
N TYR A 151 37.74 -1.83 -14.45
CA TYR A 151 36.61 -2.56 -14.99
C TYR A 151 35.46 -1.61 -15.29
N ASN A 152 34.94 -1.64 -16.51
CA ASN A 152 33.64 -1.09 -16.84
C ASN A 152 32.67 -2.26 -16.94
N CYS A 153 31.46 -2.12 -16.39
CA CYS A 153 30.48 -3.19 -16.51
C CYS A 153 29.05 -2.68 -16.61
N GLU A 154 28.27 -3.40 -17.39
CA GLU A 154 26.84 -3.27 -17.48
C GLU A 154 26.20 -4.63 -17.24
N VAL A 155 25.20 -4.67 -16.36
CA VAL A 155 24.47 -5.88 -16.00
C VAL A 155 22.98 -5.54 -15.87
N ALA A 156 22.12 -6.43 -16.37
CA ALA A 156 20.68 -6.35 -16.17
C ALA A 156 20.14 -7.69 -15.61
N ALA A 157 19.28 -7.62 -14.60
CA ALA A 157 18.60 -8.77 -14.01
C ALA A 157 17.36 -8.32 -13.24
N ALA A 158 16.32 -9.15 -13.23
CA ALA A 158 15.10 -8.95 -12.43
C ALA A 158 14.43 -7.56 -12.58
N GLY A 159 14.45 -6.98 -13.79
CA GLY A 159 13.88 -5.65 -14.05
C GLY A 159 14.79 -4.46 -13.71
N TRP A 160 15.97 -4.72 -13.12
CA TRP A 160 16.97 -3.71 -12.83
C TRP A 160 18.12 -3.75 -13.83
N LYS A 161 18.79 -2.61 -14.02
CA LYS A 161 20.07 -2.50 -14.73
C LYS A 161 21.04 -1.66 -13.90
N LEU A 162 22.29 -2.12 -13.84
CA LEU A 162 23.41 -1.46 -13.19
C LEU A 162 24.50 -1.22 -14.23
N GLU A 163 25.08 -0.03 -14.21
CA GLU A 163 26.24 0.34 -15.01
C GLU A 163 27.29 0.98 -14.12
N PHE A 164 28.52 0.48 -14.19
CA PHE A 164 29.69 1.05 -13.54
C PHE A 164 30.69 1.48 -14.60
N LYS A 165 31.12 2.74 -14.51
CA LYS A 165 32.24 3.29 -15.30
C LYS A 165 33.40 3.67 -14.39
N THR A 166 34.60 3.33 -14.84
CA THR A 166 35.84 3.61 -14.13
C THR A 166 36.32 5.05 -14.30
N ALA A 167 37.04 5.55 -13.29
CA ALA A 167 37.76 6.80 -13.32
C ALA A 167 39.11 6.74 -14.07
N LYS A 168 39.63 5.55 -14.38
CA LYS A 168 41.00 5.41 -14.94
C LYS A 168 41.01 5.72 -16.45
N GLU A 169 41.81 6.70 -16.86
CA GLU A 169 41.95 7.13 -18.26
C GLU A 169 42.37 5.99 -19.20
N GLU A 170 43.33 5.15 -18.79
CA GLU A 170 43.74 3.95 -19.55
C GLU A 170 42.59 2.96 -19.81
N SER A 171 41.48 3.09 -19.09
CA SER A 171 40.28 2.27 -19.22
C SER A 171 39.07 3.08 -19.68
N GLY A 172 39.30 4.23 -20.32
CA GLY A 172 38.27 5.12 -20.88
C GLY A 172 37.58 6.03 -19.85
N GLY A 173 38.17 6.19 -18.66
CA GLY A 173 37.67 7.08 -17.60
C GLY A 173 38.13 8.54 -17.76
N ASP A 174 37.53 9.42 -16.95
CA ASP A 174 37.77 10.88 -16.96
C ASP A 174 38.21 11.41 -15.59
N GLY A 175 38.75 10.55 -14.73
CA GLY A 175 39.05 10.85 -13.33
C GLY A 175 37.86 10.65 -12.38
N TYR A 176 36.68 10.27 -12.86
CA TYR A 176 35.51 10.00 -12.03
C TYR A 176 34.96 8.58 -12.19
N PHE A 177 34.59 7.98 -11.06
CA PHE A 177 33.79 6.78 -11.03
C PHE A 177 32.32 7.16 -11.18
N TYR A 178 31.61 6.43 -12.05
CA TYR A 178 30.17 6.57 -12.22
C TYR A 178 29.48 5.27 -11.90
N LEU A 179 28.46 5.34 -11.05
CA LEU A 179 27.58 4.22 -10.80
C LEU A 179 26.15 4.66 -11.10
N THR A 180 25.52 3.92 -12.00
CA THR A 180 24.16 4.16 -12.48
C THR A 180 23.33 2.93 -12.18
N ILE A 181 22.17 3.11 -11.55
CA ILE A 181 21.23 2.02 -11.29
C ILE A 181 19.84 2.47 -11.69
N ARG A 182 19.14 1.62 -12.44
CA ARG A 182 17.80 1.91 -12.96
C ARG A 182 16.88 0.70 -12.80
N ASN A 183 15.62 0.96 -12.49
CA ASN A 183 14.54 -0.03 -12.55
C ASN A 183 13.66 0.29 -13.78
N LYS A 184 13.09 -0.73 -14.43
CA LYS A 184 12.13 -0.56 -15.54
C LYS A 184 10.89 0.25 -15.16
N GLU A 185 10.53 0.28 -13.88
CA GLU A 185 9.25 0.81 -13.41
C GLU A 185 9.36 2.16 -12.65
N ASN A 186 10.56 2.60 -12.22
CA ASN A 186 10.74 3.81 -11.40
C ASN A 186 12.18 4.40 -11.45
N ASP A 187 12.29 5.72 -11.26
CA ASP A 187 13.53 6.42 -10.90
C ASP A 187 13.92 6.08 -9.46
N ALA A 188 14.67 5.00 -9.31
CA ALA A 188 15.10 4.48 -8.02
C ALA A 188 16.14 5.42 -7.38
N LYS A 189 15.69 6.47 -6.69
CA LYS A 189 16.56 7.40 -5.96
C LYS A 189 17.31 6.65 -4.85
N PHE A 190 18.61 6.91 -4.76
CA PHE A 190 19.45 6.30 -3.75
C PHE A 190 20.49 7.26 -3.20
N LYS A 191 20.96 6.98 -1.99
CA LYS A 191 22.18 7.56 -1.43
C LYS A 191 23.30 6.54 -1.56
N ALA A 192 24.52 7.03 -1.73
CA ALA A 192 25.71 6.21 -1.76
C ALA A 192 26.77 6.77 -0.83
N ILE A 193 27.41 5.91 -0.06
CA ILE A 193 28.69 6.22 0.57
C ILE A 193 29.76 5.58 -0.29
N ALA A 194 30.48 6.41 -1.04
CA ALA A 194 31.60 5.99 -1.87
C ALA A 194 32.92 6.11 -1.10
N GLN A 195 33.79 5.11 -1.21
CA GLN A 195 35.11 5.13 -0.59
C GLN A 195 36.12 4.34 -1.43
N GLU A 196 37.38 4.74 -1.36
CA GLU A 196 38.49 4.01 -1.99
C GLU A 196 39.11 3.05 -0.99
N LEU A 197 39.50 1.87 -1.44
CA LEU A 197 40.10 0.83 -0.62
C LEU A 197 41.50 0.52 -1.14
N ASN A 198 42.50 0.61 -0.28
CA ASN A 198 43.86 0.22 -0.64
C ASN A 198 43.90 -1.25 -1.08
N SER A 199 44.45 -1.52 -2.27
CA SER A 199 44.51 -2.88 -2.84
C SER A 199 45.37 -3.87 -2.02
N GLN A 200 46.33 -3.37 -1.26
CA GLN A 200 47.25 -4.15 -0.44
C GLN A 200 46.81 -4.29 1.03
N THR A 201 46.24 -3.24 1.62
CA THR A 201 45.87 -3.25 3.06
C THR A 201 44.38 -3.42 3.31
N GLY A 202 43.53 -3.15 2.32
CA GLY A 202 42.07 -3.11 2.48
C GLY A 202 41.56 -1.86 3.21
N GLU A 203 42.46 -0.98 3.66
CA GLU A 203 42.09 0.23 4.40
C GLU A 203 41.28 1.18 3.53
N SER A 204 40.17 1.67 4.08
CA SER A 204 39.29 2.63 3.43
C SER A 204 39.79 4.06 3.61
N CYS A 205 39.77 4.83 2.54
CA CYS A 205 40.09 6.25 2.53
C CYS A 205 39.09 7.03 1.64
N ASN A 206 39.16 8.36 1.71
CA ASN A 206 38.42 9.28 0.83
C ASN A 206 36.89 9.07 0.80
N LYS A 207 36.32 8.68 1.95
CA LYS A 207 34.88 8.46 2.10
C LYS A 207 34.08 9.72 1.78
N LYS A 208 33.10 9.63 0.87
CA LYS A 208 32.17 10.71 0.51
C LYS A 208 30.74 10.19 0.47
N GLU A 209 29.81 10.95 1.04
CA GLU A 209 28.38 10.73 0.86
C GLU A 209 27.91 11.41 -0.43
N LEU A 210 27.16 10.67 -1.23
CA LEU A 210 26.65 11.07 -2.54
C LEU A 210 25.14 10.82 -2.55
N LYS A 211 24.42 11.70 -3.23
CA LYS A 211 23.00 11.48 -3.57
C LYS A 211 22.92 11.21 -5.05
N SER A 212 22.10 10.25 -5.44
CA SER A 212 21.80 10.03 -6.85
C SER A 212 21.17 11.29 -7.43
N LYS A 213 21.54 11.60 -8.66
CA LYS A 213 20.91 12.64 -9.47
C LYS A 213 20.41 11.99 -10.74
N GLU A 214 19.22 12.36 -11.14
CA GLU A 214 18.66 12.01 -12.43
C GLU A 214 19.58 12.52 -13.54
N ASP A 215 20.03 11.61 -14.40
CA ASP A 215 20.70 11.94 -15.65
C ASP A 215 19.72 11.60 -16.78
N GLU A 216 19.37 12.61 -17.58
CA GLU A 216 18.38 12.55 -18.67
C GLU A 216 18.60 11.38 -19.65
N LYS A 217 19.83 10.84 -19.74
CA LYS A 217 20.16 9.72 -20.65
C LYS A 217 20.40 8.39 -19.96
N CYS A 218 20.75 8.39 -18.68
CA CYS A 218 21.28 7.21 -18.01
C CYS A 218 20.46 6.74 -16.80
N GLY A 219 19.55 7.57 -16.27
CA GLY A 219 18.80 7.33 -15.03
C GLY A 219 19.53 7.86 -13.79
N GLU A 220 19.18 7.37 -12.61
CA GLU A 220 19.77 7.82 -11.33
C GLU A 220 21.25 7.41 -11.22
N ARG A 221 22.13 8.42 -11.08
CA ARG A 221 23.59 8.24 -11.10
C ARG A 221 24.28 8.95 -9.94
N VAL A 222 25.32 8.32 -9.41
CA VAL A 222 26.31 8.97 -8.53
C VAL A 222 27.66 9.13 -9.24
N LYS A 223 28.31 10.26 -9.00
CA LYS A 223 29.62 10.61 -9.54
C LYS A 223 30.61 10.79 -8.40
N TYR A 224 31.72 10.06 -8.42
CA TYR A 224 32.74 10.06 -7.36
C TYR A 224 34.12 10.34 -7.95
N LYS A 225 34.77 11.43 -7.51
CA LYS A 225 36.12 11.79 -7.97
C LYS A 225 37.15 10.84 -7.35
N ARG A 226 38.00 10.26 -8.20
CA ARG A 226 39.13 9.45 -7.76
C ARG A 226 40.20 10.33 -7.12
N GLU A 227 40.68 9.94 -5.95
CA GLU A 227 41.70 10.65 -5.19
C GLU A 227 43.00 9.84 -5.07
N THR A 228 42.96 8.50 -5.19
CA THR A 228 44.15 7.64 -5.12
C THR A 228 44.40 6.81 -6.37
N LYS A 229 45.67 6.48 -6.61
CA LYS A 229 46.09 5.73 -7.80
C LYS A 229 45.89 4.22 -7.68
N ASN A 230 45.88 3.63 -6.48
CA ASN A 230 45.93 2.17 -6.32
C ASN A 230 44.90 1.65 -5.31
N GLY A 231 43.63 1.57 -5.72
CA GLY A 231 42.59 1.03 -4.85
C GLY A 231 41.30 0.61 -5.55
N PHE A 232 40.55 -0.30 -4.93
CA PHE A 232 39.17 -0.59 -5.31
C PHE A 232 38.28 0.60 -4.94
N VAL A 233 37.11 0.69 -5.58
CA VAL A 233 36.07 1.63 -5.14
C VAL A 233 34.89 0.83 -4.58
N ASN A 234 34.39 1.26 -3.44
CA ASN A 234 33.24 0.67 -2.77
C ASN A 234 32.10 1.69 -2.69
N PHE A 235 30.89 1.26 -3.03
CA PHE A 235 29.66 2.02 -2.90
C PHE A 235 28.71 1.29 -1.96
N ASN A 236 28.47 1.86 -0.78
CA ASN A 236 27.37 1.42 0.09
C ASN A 236 26.12 2.20 -0.29
N LEU A 237 25.13 1.53 -0.86
CA LEU A 237 23.91 2.14 -1.34
C LEU A 237 22.77 1.95 -0.35
N THR A 238 21.92 2.98 -0.27
CA THR A 238 20.62 2.95 0.42
C THR A 238 19.56 3.54 -0.51
N PHE A 239 18.63 2.71 -0.95
CA PHE A 239 17.48 3.12 -1.77
C PHE A 239 16.40 3.78 -0.90
N LEU A 240 15.85 4.90 -1.38
CA LEU A 240 14.89 5.74 -0.65
C LEU A 240 13.45 5.25 -0.84
#